data_AF-A0A1Q7LHZ1-F1
#
_entry.id   AF-A0A1Q7LHZ1-F1
#
_cell.length_a   1.000
_cell.length_b   1.000
_cell.length_c   1.000
_cell.angle_alpha   90.00
_cell.angle_beta   90.00
_cell.angle_gamma   90.00
#
_symmetry.space_group_name_H-M   'P 1'
#
loop_
_entity.id
_entity.type
_entity.pdbx_description
1 polymer ?
#
loop_
_entity_poly.entity_id
_entity_poly.type
_entity_poly.pdbx_seq_one_letter_code
_entity_poly.pdbx_strand_id
1 'polypeptide(L)'
;MKLTVPRKSRNGELLMKRNSERGSALVFSLILVLVLSVMAASLMFLARSETWSGMNYRMMTQTRYGAEAGVNAAANFLMSNNYVPPAAPFAGFNTNVYPVTDIAGNPIYLSTLSGQPANYPNAQMQAAFAAASNGNLQAGNTTVNYTASAQLLSMVSIVPFGTTTPTIIQTWQIRAHGDIASVRNAEAEVVTVLERYISPAFGYAAFAVNNGCGALAFNGNGETNSYDSATLIPNGGTINPGSGGSNIPFNNFGGDVGTNGNDNNSGNNVTINGTLSVPNPTFGVCTAGNVTGVSGGNLNEIKGGLVQLPSAVSFPAPTIPPPGTTNVNSTQTLAPGSYGDINLAGSKIVTLTPGVYNINSISTTGNAKITIAADPITGKFGPVILNVTGNNNTTPIDIEGNAIDNPTYDPSMFQIVYPGTGTVKIAGNGASAAVVYAPNATADFKGNGQFFGAVIANQISDVGNGAIHYDLRLKKRMFTVGNYILNSFTWNKY
;
A
#
# COMPACT_ATOMS: atom_id res chain seq x y z
N MET A 1 89.89 -67.47 -35.78
CA MET A 1 89.44 -68.86 -36.04
C MET A 1 87.93 -68.85 -35.85
N LYS A 2 87.02 -68.97 -36.82
CA LYS A 2 86.97 -69.54 -38.17
C LYS A 2 86.13 -68.56 -39.04
N LEU A 3 86.59 -68.23 -40.25
CA LEU A 3 85.88 -67.36 -41.21
C LEU A 3 84.65 -68.06 -41.80
N THR A 4 83.55 -67.32 -41.98
CA THR A 4 82.45 -67.70 -42.88
C THR A 4 82.14 -66.55 -43.83
N VAL A 5 82.30 -66.79 -45.13
CA VAL A 5 82.12 -65.82 -46.24
C VAL A 5 80.65 -65.83 -46.69
N PRO A 6 80.01 -64.66 -46.97
CA PRO A 6 78.68 -64.62 -47.56
C PRO A 6 78.74 -64.70 -49.10
N ARG A 7 77.86 -65.52 -49.71
CA ARG A 7 77.68 -65.63 -51.17
C ARG A 7 76.69 -64.57 -51.68
N LYS A 8 77.06 -63.92 -52.80
CA LYS A 8 76.32 -62.90 -53.54
C LYS A 8 75.49 -63.54 -54.67
N SER A 9 74.23 -63.11 -54.85
CA SER A 9 73.36 -63.52 -55.97
C SER A 9 73.45 -62.53 -57.15
N ARG A 10 73.13 -63.03 -58.34
CA ARG A 10 73.56 -62.52 -59.67
C ARG A 10 72.81 -61.31 -60.23
N ASN A 11 71.82 -60.74 -59.53
CA ASN A 11 70.99 -59.63 -60.06
C ASN A 11 70.96 -58.38 -59.19
N GLY A 12 72.03 -58.05 -58.45
CA GLY A 12 72.28 -56.68 -57.96
C GLY A 12 71.28 -56.03 -56.98
N GLU A 13 70.11 -56.62 -56.74
CA GLU A 13 69.17 -56.21 -55.71
C GLU A 13 69.58 -56.85 -54.38
N LEU A 14 69.88 -56.00 -53.41
CA LEU A 14 69.90 -56.39 -52.00
C LEU A 14 68.50 -56.93 -51.68
N LEU A 15 68.35 -58.26 -51.65
CA LEU A 15 67.26 -58.93 -50.96
C LEU A 15 67.36 -58.56 -49.47
N MET A 16 66.80 -57.40 -49.11
CA MET A 16 66.48 -57.09 -47.73
C MET A 16 65.54 -58.20 -47.25
N LYS A 17 66.08 -59.07 -46.41
CA LYS A 17 65.31 -60.02 -45.63
C LYS A 17 64.32 -59.19 -44.81
N ARG A 18 63.07 -59.06 -45.27
CA ARG A 18 61.97 -58.51 -44.48
C ARG A 18 61.82 -59.45 -43.29
N ASN A 19 62.50 -59.09 -42.19
CA ASN A 19 62.34 -59.76 -40.92
C ASN A 19 60.85 -59.73 -40.56
N SER A 20 60.34 -60.83 -40.03
CA SER A 20 58.94 -61.04 -39.71
C SER A 20 58.38 -59.93 -38.80
N GLU A 21 57.80 -58.88 -39.38
CA GLU A 21 57.10 -57.79 -38.66
C GLU A 21 55.73 -58.21 -38.08
N ARG A 22 55.39 -59.49 -38.19
CA ARG A 22 54.14 -60.05 -37.65
C ARG A 22 54.03 -59.91 -36.13
N GLY A 23 55.16 -59.89 -35.42
CA GLY A 23 55.18 -59.74 -33.95
C GLY A 23 55.06 -58.29 -33.46
N SER A 24 55.75 -57.35 -34.11
CA SER A 24 55.67 -55.91 -33.77
C SER A 24 54.31 -55.32 -34.14
N ALA A 25 53.76 -55.69 -35.31
CA ALA A 25 52.42 -55.27 -35.72
C ALA A 25 51.33 -55.74 -34.73
N LEU A 26 51.47 -56.95 -34.17
CA LEU A 26 50.55 -57.46 -33.13
C LEU A 26 50.66 -56.63 -31.84
N VAL A 27 51.87 -56.34 -31.36
CA VAL A 27 52.08 -55.53 -30.15
C VAL A 27 51.55 -54.11 -30.33
N PHE A 28 51.82 -53.46 -31.46
CA PHE A 28 51.26 -52.15 -31.77
C PHE A 28 49.73 -52.18 -31.86
N SER A 29 49.15 -53.23 -32.45
CA SER A 29 47.69 -53.38 -32.51
C SER A 29 47.07 -53.58 -31.12
N LEU A 30 47.71 -54.33 -30.23
CA LEU A 30 47.25 -54.54 -28.85
C LEU A 30 47.37 -53.27 -28.01
N ILE A 31 48.47 -52.52 -28.13
CA ILE A 31 48.63 -51.23 -27.45
C ILE A 31 47.59 -50.24 -27.98
N LEU A 32 47.34 -50.20 -29.29
CA LEU A 32 46.37 -49.30 -29.89
C LEU A 32 44.93 -49.65 -29.47
N VAL A 33 44.57 -50.93 -29.42
CA VAL A 33 43.27 -51.39 -28.90
C VAL A 33 43.13 -51.07 -27.41
N LEU A 34 44.20 -51.22 -26.62
CA LEU A 34 44.21 -50.86 -25.21
C LEU A 34 44.01 -49.35 -25.00
N VAL A 35 44.71 -48.50 -25.74
CA VAL A 35 44.55 -47.04 -25.69
C VAL A 35 43.13 -46.62 -26.10
N LEU A 36 42.60 -47.19 -27.19
CA LEU A 36 41.22 -46.93 -27.61
C LEU A 36 40.19 -47.38 -26.57
N SER A 37 40.43 -48.51 -25.90
CA SER A 37 39.54 -49.00 -24.84
C SER A 37 39.55 -48.08 -23.62
N VAL A 38 40.73 -47.56 -23.24
CA VAL A 38 40.85 -46.59 -22.14
C VAL A 38 40.18 -45.26 -22.49
N MET A 39 40.30 -44.78 -23.73
CA MET A 39 39.60 -43.60 -24.21
C MET A 39 38.08 -43.80 -24.27
N ALA A 40 37.61 -44.97 -24.72
CA ALA A 40 36.19 -45.29 -24.72
C ALA A 40 35.62 -45.33 -23.29
N ALA A 41 36.35 -45.92 -22.35
CA ALA A 41 35.98 -45.95 -20.94
C ALA A 41 35.94 -44.53 -20.34
N SER A 42 36.94 -43.68 -20.60
CA SER A 42 36.97 -42.31 -20.08
C SER A 42 35.83 -41.45 -20.63
N LEU A 43 35.53 -41.55 -21.93
CA LEU A 43 34.38 -40.89 -22.55
C LEU A 43 33.06 -41.38 -21.95
N MET A 44 32.94 -42.67 -21.63
CA MET A 44 31.75 -43.21 -20.97
C MET A 44 31.58 -42.65 -19.55
N PHE A 45 32.66 -42.49 -18.79
CA PHE A 45 32.62 -41.85 -17.46
C PHE A 45 32.28 -40.35 -17.53
N LEU A 46 32.85 -39.63 -18.50
CA LEU A 46 32.53 -38.22 -18.74
C LEU A 46 31.06 -38.04 -19.14
N ALA A 47 30.58 -38.80 -20.12
CA ALA A 47 29.18 -38.76 -20.55
C ALA A 47 28.21 -39.07 -19.41
N ARG A 48 28.55 -40.03 -18.54
CA ARG A 48 27.78 -40.29 -17.31
C ARG A 48 27.80 -39.06 -16.41
N SER A 49 28.96 -38.49 -16.10
CA SER A 49 29.09 -37.32 -15.21
C SER A 49 28.29 -36.11 -15.71
N GLU A 50 28.38 -35.80 -17.00
CA GLU A 50 27.62 -34.71 -17.63
C GLU A 50 26.11 -34.98 -17.58
N THR A 51 25.69 -36.22 -17.87
CA THR A 51 24.28 -36.62 -17.78
C THR A 51 23.74 -36.46 -16.35
N TRP A 52 24.54 -36.83 -15.34
CA TRP A 52 24.17 -36.65 -13.93
C TRP A 52 24.10 -35.17 -13.55
N SER A 53 25.05 -34.37 -14.00
CA SER A 53 25.07 -32.93 -13.73
C SER A 53 23.85 -32.23 -14.34
N GLY A 54 23.53 -32.54 -15.60
CA GLY A 54 22.34 -32.02 -16.29
C GLY A 54 21.03 -32.46 -15.63
N MET A 55 20.96 -33.72 -15.19
CA MET A 55 19.79 -34.22 -14.45
C MET A 55 19.61 -33.51 -13.11
N ASN A 56 20.68 -33.34 -12.34
CA ASN A 56 20.63 -32.63 -11.06
C ASN A 56 20.21 -31.16 -11.25
N TYR A 57 20.74 -30.48 -12.28
CA TYR A 57 20.36 -29.10 -12.59
C TYR A 57 18.87 -28.98 -12.96
N ARG A 58 18.37 -29.90 -13.79
CA ARG A 58 16.94 -29.94 -14.15
C ARG A 58 16.06 -30.17 -12.92
N MET A 59 16.38 -31.18 -12.12
CA MET A 59 15.59 -31.51 -10.92
C MET A 59 15.58 -30.34 -9.93
N MET A 60 16.74 -29.73 -9.68
CA MET A 60 16.84 -28.55 -8.83
C MET A 60 15.97 -27.39 -9.31
N THR A 61 15.95 -27.13 -10.62
CA THR A 61 15.10 -26.09 -11.21
C THR A 61 13.61 -26.42 -11.06
N GLN A 62 13.22 -27.67 -11.30
CA GLN A 62 11.84 -28.14 -11.13
C GLN A 62 11.38 -28.04 -9.67
N THR A 63 12.22 -28.48 -8.73
CA THR A 63 11.94 -28.39 -7.30
C THR A 63 11.80 -26.94 -6.84
N ARG A 64 12.65 -26.04 -7.35
CA ARG A 64 12.52 -24.60 -7.07
C ARG A 64 11.17 -24.06 -7.54
N TYR A 65 10.72 -24.40 -8.76
CA TYR A 65 9.38 -23.98 -9.22
C TYR A 65 8.26 -24.58 -8.36
N GLY A 66 8.43 -25.80 -7.83
CA GLY A 66 7.52 -26.35 -6.82
C GLY A 66 7.47 -25.51 -5.55
N ALA A 67 8.62 -25.12 -5.01
CA ALA A 67 8.70 -24.22 -3.85
C ALA A 67 8.07 -22.86 -4.14
N GLU A 68 8.33 -22.25 -5.31
CA GLU A 68 7.69 -21.00 -5.73
C GLU A 68 6.16 -21.14 -5.85
N ALA A 69 5.66 -22.30 -6.28
CA ALA A 69 4.23 -22.57 -6.30
C ALA A 69 3.63 -22.68 -4.89
N GLY A 70 4.35 -23.31 -3.94
CA GLY A 70 3.94 -23.35 -2.54
C GLY A 70 3.86 -21.96 -1.90
N VAL A 71 4.82 -21.08 -2.24
CA VAL A 71 4.76 -19.66 -1.85
C VAL A 71 3.50 -18.99 -2.37
N ASN A 72 3.21 -19.14 -3.67
CA ASN A 72 2.03 -18.52 -4.28
C ASN A 72 0.72 -19.09 -3.71
N ALA A 73 0.67 -20.41 -3.44
CA ALA A 73 -0.49 -21.04 -2.84
C ALA A 73 -0.77 -20.51 -1.43
N ALA A 74 0.27 -20.39 -0.60
CA ALA A 74 0.16 -19.79 0.74
C ALA A 74 -0.23 -18.31 0.68
N ALA A 75 0.39 -17.52 -0.21
CA ALA A 75 0.08 -16.10 -0.39
C ALA A 75 -1.38 -15.90 -0.85
N ASN A 76 -1.82 -16.67 -1.84
CA ASN A 76 -3.20 -16.63 -2.34
C ASN A 76 -4.22 -16.94 -1.25
N PHE A 77 -3.95 -17.93 -0.39
CA PHE A 77 -4.82 -18.22 0.75
C PHE A 77 -4.93 -17.00 1.68
N LEU A 78 -3.79 -16.43 2.10
CA LEU A 78 -3.73 -15.28 3.02
C LEU A 78 -4.37 -14.00 2.43
N MET A 79 -4.41 -13.89 1.10
CA MET A 79 -5.03 -12.78 0.38
C MET A 79 -6.52 -13.01 0.07
N SER A 80 -7.01 -14.25 0.21
CA SER A 80 -8.38 -14.63 -0.15
C SER A 80 -9.37 -14.40 0.99
N ASN A 81 -10.66 -14.34 0.64
CA ASN A 81 -11.77 -14.29 1.61
C ASN A 81 -11.86 -15.55 2.50
N ASN A 82 -11.14 -16.64 2.18
CA ASN A 82 -11.10 -17.84 3.02
C ASN A 82 -10.25 -17.65 4.28
N TYR A 83 -9.30 -16.71 4.24
CA TYR A 83 -8.53 -16.34 5.41
C TYR A 83 -9.25 -15.22 6.17
N VAL A 84 -9.61 -15.51 7.43
CA VAL A 84 -10.24 -14.54 8.32
C VAL A 84 -9.22 -14.14 9.39
N PRO A 85 -8.70 -12.90 9.37
CA PRO A 85 -7.78 -12.43 10.39
C PRO A 85 -8.49 -12.34 11.76
N PRO A 86 -7.74 -12.44 12.88
CA PRO A 86 -8.33 -12.41 14.20
C PRO A 86 -8.80 -10.99 14.52
N ALA A 87 -9.96 -10.85 15.15
CA ALA A 87 -10.47 -9.54 15.56
C ALA A 87 -9.65 -8.97 16.74
N ALA A 88 -9.50 -7.64 16.79
CA ALA A 88 -8.97 -6.96 17.98
C ALA A 88 -9.87 -7.25 19.20
N PRO A 89 -9.32 -7.53 20.40
CA PRO A 89 -7.96 -7.28 20.87
C PRO A 89 -6.93 -8.42 20.64
N PHE A 90 -7.09 -9.24 19.60
CA PHE A 90 -6.13 -10.28 19.21
C PHE A 90 -5.87 -11.31 20.32
N ALA A 91 -6.93 -11.88 20.88
CA ALA A 91 -6.81 -12.92 21.91
C ALA A 91 -5.91 -14.08 21.42
N GLY A 92 -4.91 -14.45 22.24
CA GLY A 92 -3.94 -15.50 21.90
C GLY A 92 -2.68 -15.01 21.19
N PHE A 93 -2.53 -13.71 20.92
CA PHE A 93 -1.37 -13.13 20.25
C PHE A 93 -0.69 -12.05 21.12
N ASN A 94 0.64 -12.01 21.09
CA ASN A 94 1.44 -10.89 21.58
C ASN A 94 1.98 -10.09 20.39
N THR A 95 1.36 -8.96 20.08
CA THR A 95 1.70 -8.10 18.94
C THR A 95 2.72 -7.01 19.25
N ASN A 96 3.19 -6.90 20.49
CA ASN A 96 4.21 -5.92 20.90
C ASN A 96 5.65 -6.40 20.65
N VAL A 97 5.81 -7.58 20.06
CA VAL A 97 7.09 -8.22 19.76
C VAL A 97 7.16 -8.56 18.26
N TYR A 98 8.39 -8.67 17.75
CA TYR A 98 8.68 -9.04 16.37
C TYR A 98 9.63 -10.26 16.38
N PRO A 99 9.23 -11.42 15.83
CA PRO A 99 7.92 -11.77 15.27
C PRO A 99 6.81 -11.84 16.34
N VAL A 100 5.54 -11.86 15.92
CA VAL A 100 4.38 -12.04 16.82
C VAL A 100 4.45 -13.43 17.47
N THR A 101 4.25 -13.49 18.78
CA THR A 101 4.28 -14.74 19.54
C THR A 101 2.91 -15.13 20.10
N ASP A 102 2.75 -16.39 20.49
CA ASP A 102 1.69 -16.82 21.39
C ASP A 102 1.95 -16.33 22.84
N ILE A 103 1.05 -16.71 23.75
CA ILE A 103 1.14 -16.40 25.19
C ILE A 103 2.36 -17.10 25.84
N ALA A 104 2.85 -18.19 25.26
CA ALA A 104 4.02 -18.94 25.74
C ALA A 104 5.36 -18.40 25.16
N GLY A 105 5.32 -17.39 24.29
CA GLY A 105 6.50 -16.80 23.67
C GLY A 105 6.98 -17.51 22.39
N ASN A 106 6.23 -18.47 21.85
CA ASN A 106 6.59 -19.12 20.59
C ASN A 106 6.09 -18.28 19.41
N PRO A 107 6.89 -18.12 18.33
CA PRO A 107 6.41 -17.45 17.13
C PRO A 107 5.19 -18.16 16.53
N ILE A 108 4.28 -17.40 15.96
CA ILE A 108 3.04 -17.94 15.38
C ILE A 108 3.24 -18.40 13.94
N TYR A 109 2.78 -19.61 13.63
CA TYR A 109 2.86 -20.27 12.34
C TYR A 109 1.50 -20.85 11.89
N LEU A 110 1.19 -20.65 10.61
CA LEU A 110 0.33 -21.52 9.81
C LEU A 110 1.25 -22.39 8.96
N SER A 111 1.21 -23.72 9.07
CA SER A 111 2.26 -24.56 8.46
C SER A 111 1.77 -25.94 8.04
N THR A 112 2.34 -26.44 6.95
CA THR A 112 2.28 -27.83 6.48
C THR A 112 3.65 -28.50 6.44
N LEU A 113 4.71 -27.81 6.88
CA LEU A 113 6.08 -28.32 6.90
C LEU A 113 6.28 -29.36 8.02
N SER A 114 6.90 -30.49 7.68
CA SER A 114 7.32 -31.48 8.67
C SER A 114 8.46 -30.92 9.52
N GLY A 115 8.21 -30.70 10.81
CA GLY A 115 9.18 -30.12 11.75
C GLY A 115 8.85 -28.70 12.22
N GLN A 116 7.83 -28.07 11.62
CA GLN A 116 7.32 -26.78 12.07
C GLN A 116 5.79 -26.86 12.22
N PRO A 117 5.28 -27.31 13.38
CA PRO A 117 3.84 -27.45 13.59
C PRO A 117 3.15 -26.09 13.59
N ALA A 118 1.92 -26.05 13.05
CA ALA A 118 1.07 -24.87 13.15
C ALA A 118 0.63 -24.67 14.61
N ASN A 119 0.73 -23.43 15.10
CA ASN A 119 0.26 -23.01 16.43
C ASN A 119 -0.66 -21.80 16.36
N TYR A 120 -1.12 -21.43 15.17
CA TYR A 120 -2.07 -20.33 14.97
C TYR A 120 -3.37 -20.57 15.77
N PRO A 121 -3.80 -19.68 16.68
CA PRO A 121 -4.90 -19.95 17.62
C PRO A 121 -6.22 -20.45 17.01
N ASN A 122 -6.53 -20.10 15.76
CA ASN A 122 -7.76 -20.57 15.09
C ASN A 122 -7.51 -21.88 14.31
N ALA A 123 -8.05 -22.99 14.81
CA ALA A 123 -7.93 -24.31 14.20
C ALA A 123 -8.59 -24.43 12.80
N GLN A 124 -9.66 -23.69 12.52
CA GLN A 124 -10.27 -23.68 11.18
C GLN A 124 -9.33 -23.04 10.16
N MET A 125 -8.64 -21.96 10.55
CA MET A 125 -7.65 -21.31 9.68
C MET A 125 -6.42 -22.20 9.47
N GLN A 126 -6.01 -22.99 10.47
CA GLN A 126 -4.96 -23.99 10.29
C GLN A 126 -5.36 -25.05 9.25
N ALA A 127 -6.57 -25.61 9.36
CA ALA A 127 -7.05 -26.62 8.42
C ALA A 127 -7.22 -26.06 7.00
N ALA A 128 -7.75 -24.85 6.86
CA ALA A 128 -7.93 -24.20 5.57
C ALA A 128 -6.58 -23.83 4.92
N PHE A 129 -5.61 -23.36 5.71
CA PHE A 129 -4.25 -23.15 5.22
C PHE A 129 -3.61 -24.46 4.77
N ALA A 130 -3.77 -25.54 5.55
CA ALA A 130 -3.21 -26.84 5.20
C ALA A 130 -3.78 -27.39 3.89
N ALA A 131 -5.08 -27.21 3.65
CA ALA A 131 -5.73 -27.60 2.40
C ALA A 131 -5.26 -26.77 1.19
N ALA A 132 -4.87 -25.50 1.40
CA ALA A 132 -4.42 -24.62 0.33
C ALA A 132 -2.91 -24.74 0.03
N SER A 133 -2.09 -25.01 1.04
CA SER A 133 -0.63 -24.89 0.98
C SER A 133 0.13 -26.22 0.86
N ASN A 134 -0.58 -27.34 0.80
CA ASN A 134 -0.04 -28.66 0.52
C ASN A 134 -0.61 -29.17 -0.81
N GLY A 135 0.27 -29.43 -1.77
CA GLY A 135 -0.17 -29.87 -3.09
C GLY A 135 0.97 -30.40 -3.95
N ASN A 136 0.66 -30.61 -5.23
CA ASN A 136 1.62 -31.09 -6.19
C ASN A 136 1.42 -30.44 -7.56
N LEU A 137 2.48 -30.46 -8.37
CA LEU A 137 2.53 -29.97 -9.74
C LEU A 137 3.15 -31.03 -10.65
N GLN A 138 2.64 -31.14 -11.88
CA GLN A 138 3.21 -32.01 -12.90
C GLN A 138 4.28 -31.25 -13.70
N ALA A 139 5.52 -31.75 -13.67
CA ALA A 139 6.65 -31.21 -14.42
C ALA A 139 7.16 -32.27 -15.41
N GLY A 140 6.45 -32.44 -16.53
CA GLY A 140 6.71 -33.54 -17.47
C GLY A 140 6.30 -34.88 -16.88
N ASN A 141 7.24 -35.82 -16.74
CA ASN A 141 7.00 -37.14 -16.16
C ASN A 141 7.29 -37.21 -14.64
N THR A 142 7.63 -36.09 -14.02
CA THR A 142 7.93 -36.00 -12.59
C THR A 142 6.90 -35.12 -11.88
N THR A 143 6.36 -35.62 -10.78
CA THR A 143 5.53 -34.85 -9.85
C THR A 143 6.43 -34.11 -8.87
N VAL A 144 6.23 -32.81 -8.73
CA VAL A 144 6.88 -31.97 -7.71
C VAL A 144 5.84 -31.70 -6.63
N ASN A 145 6.10 -32.11 -5.40
CA ASN A 145 5.24 -31.77 -4.27
C ASN A 145 5.69 -30.44 -3.68
N TYR A 146 4.76 -29.73 -3.05
CA TYR A 146 5.08 -28.52 -2.30
C TYR A 146 4.35 -28.50 -0.96
N THR A 147 5.02 -27.92 0.02
CA THR A 147 4.49 -27.60 1.34
C THR A 147 4.92 -26.18 1.71
N ALA A 148 4.15 -25.50 2.57
CA ALA A 148 4.49 -24.14 2.99
C ALA A 148 4.19 -23.88 4.47
N SER A 149 4.89 -22.90 5.01
CA SER A 149 4.75 -22.34 6.35
C SER A 149 4.73 -20.81 6.25
N ALA A 150 3.78 -20.18 6.93
CA ALA A 150 3.64 -18.74 7.03
C ALA A 150 3.80 -18.34 8.51
N GLN A 151 4.84 -17.57 8.79
CA GLN A 151 5.13 -17.00 10.10
C GLN A 151 4.55 -15.59 10.21
N LEU A 152 3.81 -15.31 11.28
CA LEU A 152 3.27 -13.97 11.51
C LEU A 152 4.35 -13.05 12.09
N LEU A 153 4.74 -12.03 11.33
CA LEU A 153 5.80 -11.09 11.72
C LEU A 153 5.26 -9.89 12.50
N SER A 154 4.18 -9.28 12.02
CA SER A 154 3.51 -8.16 12.67
C SER A 154 2.01 -8.19 12.40
N MET A 155 1.22 -7.66 13.33
CA MET A 155 -0.23 -7.54 13.20
C MET A 155 -0.71 -6.27 13.89
N VAL A 156 -1.48 -5.47 13.17
CA VAL A 156 -2.04 -4.21 13.68
C VAL A 156 -3.49 -4.04 13.23
N SER A 157 -4.31 -3.46 14.10
CA SER A 157 -5.67 -3.04 13.76
C SER A 157 -5.65 -1.56 13.43
N ILE A 158 -6.14 -1.19 12.27
CA ILE A 158 -6.33 0.20 11.84
C ILE A 158 -7.78 0.39 11.42
N VAL A 159 -8.28 1.62 11.49
CA VAL A 159 -9.56 1.98 10.87
C VAL A 159 -9.23 2.78 9.61
N PRO A 160 -9.37 2.19 8.41
CA PRO A 160 -9.09 2.91 7.17
C PRO A 160 -10.02 4.13 7.03
N PHE A 161 -9.57 5.10 6.25
CA PHE A 161 -10.39 6.24 5.88
C PHE A 161 -11.70 5.81 5.19
N GLY A 162 -12.82 6.51 5.49
CA GLY A 162 -14.12 6.28 4.84
C GLY A 162 -14.91 5.10 5.39
N THR A 163 -14.41 4.42 6.43
CA THR A 163 -15.12 3.37 7.14
C THR A 163 -14.99 3.51 8.65
N THR A 164 -15.97 3.00 9.40
CA THR A 164 -15.88 2.82 10.85
C THR A 164 -15.43 1.40 11.23
N THR A 165 -15.28 0.50 10.25
CA THR A 165 -14.87 -0.89 10.48
C THR A 165 -13.34 -1.01 10.56
N PRO A 166 -12.79 -1.55 11.66
CA PRO A 166 -11.38 -1.84 11.74
C PRO A 166 -10.98 -2.92 10.72
N THR A 167 -9.85 -2.71 10.07
CA THR A 167 -9.19 -3.67 9.20
C THR A 167 -7.87 -4.10 9.84
N ILE A 168 -7.59 -5.39 9.79
CA ILE A 168 -6.36 -5.96 10.34
C ILE A 168 -5.33 -6.06 9.24
N ILE A 169 -4.15 -5.46 9.47
CA ILE A 169 -3.00 -5.57 8.57
C ILE A 169 -2.00 -6.50 9.20
N GLN A 170 -1.55 -7.48 8.42
CA GLN A 170 -0.57 -8.47 8.84
C GLN A 170 0.57 -8.54 7.85
N THR A 171 1.76 -8.79 8.39
CA THR A 171 2.95 -9.11 7.60
C THR A 171 3.33 -10.56 7.88
N TRP A 172 3.49 -11.34 6.82
CA TRP A 172 3.75 -12.77 6.90
C TRP A 172 5.07 -13.10 6.21
N GLN A 173 5.93 -13.88 6.86
CA GLN A 173 7.06 -14.52 6.18
C GLN A 173 6.63 -15.91 5.73
N ILE A 174 6.59 -16.13 4.43
CA ILE A 174 6.22 -17.40 3.82
C ILE A 174 7.50 -18.15 3.45
N ARG A 175 7.60 -19.40 3.90
CA ARG A 175 8.64 -20.36 3.57
C ARG A 175 7.97 -21.56 2.91
N ALA A 176 8.36 -21.91 1.70
CA ALA A 176 7.83 -23.07 1.00
C ALA A 176 8.94 -24.04 0.61
N HIS A 177 8.67 -25.32 0.73
CA HIS A 177 9.55 -26.42 0.35
C HIS A 177 8.96 -27.11 -0.86
N GLY A 178 9.78 -27.30 -1.88
CA GLY A 178 9.50 -28.20 -2.98
C GLY A 178 10.29 -29.49 -2.80
N ASP A 179 9.68 -30.63 -3.13
CA ASP A 179 10.35 -31.92 -3.16
C ASP A 179 9.98 -32.72 -4.41
N ILE A 180 10.93 -33.51 -4.89
CA ILE A 180 10.70 -34.53 -5.91
C ILE A 180 11.11 -35.88 -5.32
N ALA A 181 10.12 -36.68 -4.94
CA ALA A 181 10.33 -38.06 -4.50
C ALA A 181 10.59 -38.97 -5.72
N SER A 182 11.85 -39.11 -6.10
CA SER A 182 12.31 -40.03 -7.17
C SER A 182 13.59 -40.76 -6.75
N VAL A 183 14.23 -41.50 -7.67
CA VAL A 183 15.46 -42.26 -7.40
C VAL A 183 16.62 -41.38 -6.90
N ARG A 184 16.55 -40.06 -7.16
CA ARG A 184 17.38 -39.04 -6.52
C ARG A 184 16.46 -37.96 -5.96
N ASN A 185 16.46 -37.76 -4.65
CA ASN A 185 15.69 -36.67 -4.05
C ASN A 185 16.33 -35.33 -4.41
N ALA A 186 15.50 -34.34 -4.71
CA ALA A 186 15.91 -32.95 -4.88
C ALA A 186 14.96 -32.06 -4.08
N GLU A 187 15.53 -31.21 -3.23
CA GLU A 187 14.81 -30.32 -2.32
C GLU A 187 15.24 -28.86 -2.56
N ALA A 188 14.27 -27.96 -2.52
CA ALA A 188 14.52 -26.52 -2.65
C ALA A 188 13.56 -25.78 -1.73
N GLU A 189 14.06 -24.68 -1.14
CA GLU A 189 13.27 -23.80 -0.30
C GLU A 189 13.24 -22.40 -0.91
N VAL A 190 12.09 -21.75 -0.83
CA VAL A 190 11.90 -20.34 -1.17
C VAL A 190 11.29 -19.62 0.02
N VAL A 191 11.82 -18.45 0.35
CA VAL A 191 11.32 -17.57 1.40
C VAL A 191 10.96 -16.22 0.80
N THR A 192 9.81 -15.67 1.21
CA THR A 192 9.33 -14.34 0.84
C THR A 192 8.55 -13.69 1.99
N VAL A 193 8.37 -12.38 1.94
CA VAL A 193 7.54 -11.63 2.89
C VAL A 193 6.33 -11.07 2.17
N LEU A 194 5.13 -11.45 2.61
CA LEU A 194 3.86 -10.88 2.17
C LEU A 194 3.50 -9.71 3.10
N GLU A 195 3.39 -8.50 2.55
CA GLU A 195 3.07 -7.29 3.31
C GLU A 195 2.07 -6.38 2.58
N ARG A 196 1.50 -5.41 3.31
CA ARG A 196 0.71 -4.31 2.77
C ARG A 196 1.22 -3.00 3.36
N TYR A 197 1.49 -2.03 2.50
CA TYR A 197 1.85 -0.70 2.97
C TYR A 197 0.62 0.03 3.48
N ILE A 198 0.80 0.68 4.62
CA ILE A 198 -0.16 1.62 5.20
C ILE A 198 0.39 3.01 4.93
N SER A 199 -0.40 3.86 4.29
CA SER A 199 -0.03 5.24 4.00
C SER A 199 -1.08 6.19 4.56
N PRO A 200 -0.71 7.41 4.98
CA PRO A 200 -1.69 8.40 5.39
C PRO A 200 -2.71 8.70 4.29
N ALA A 201 -4.00 8.71 4.62
CA ALA A 201 -5.06 9.09 3.68
C ALA A 201 -4.98 10.57 3.30
N PHE A 202 -4.58 11.42 4.26
CA PHE A 202 -4.43 12.86 4.10
C PHE A 202 -3.00 13.26 4.49
N GLY A 203 -2.11 13.35 3.50
CA GLY A 203 -0.72 13.78 3.70
C GLY A 203 -0.51 15.30 3.63
N TYR A 204 -1.50 16.03 3.11
CA TYR A 204 -1.46 17.45 2.79
C TYR A 204 -2.64 18.18 3.44
N ALA A 205 -2.47 19.47 3.71
CA ALA A 205 -3.55 20.40 4.08
C ALA A 205 -4.61 20.48 2.97
N ALA A 206 -4.14 20.62 1.73
CA ALA A 206 -4.98 20.64 0.53
C ALA A 206 -4.29 19.87 -0.59
N PHE A 207 -5.04 19.01 -1.27
CA PHE A 207 -4.58 18.36 -2.50
C PHE A 207 -5.60 18.50 -3.63
N ALA A 208 -5.17 19.10 -4.76
CA ALA A 208 -5.98 19.21 -5.96
C ALA A 208 -5.62 18.15 -7.01
N VAL A 209 -6.58 17.30 -7.37
CA VAL A 209 -6.38 16.16 -8.30
C VAL A 209 -6.28 16.61 -9.76
N ASN A 210 -6.85 17.75 -10.11
CA ASN A 210 -6.82 18.31 -11.46
C ASN A 210 -5.37 18.52 -11.93
N ASN A 211 -5.11 18.25 -13.21
CA ASN A 211 -3.78 18.31 -13.82
C ASN A 211 -3.56 19.56 -14.71
N GLY A 212 -4.50 20.50 -14.68
CA GLY A 212 -4.47 21.75 -15.45
C GLY A 212 -4.10 22.97 -14.62
N CYS A 213 -4.35 24.14 -15.21
CA CYS A 213 -4.07 25.44 -14.59
C CYS A 213 -5.07 25.78 -13.48
N GLY A 214 -4.59 26.38 -12.38
CA GLY A 214 -5.44 26.73 -11.24
C GLY A 214 -6.15 25.51 -10.64
N ALA A 215 -5.49 24.35 -10.63
CA ALA A 215 -5.99 23.16 -9.97
C ALA A 215 -6.09 23.40 -8.46
N LEU A 216 -5.05 24.01 -7.89
CA LEU A 216 -5.09 24.68 -6.60
C LEU A 216 -5.00 26.19 -6.85
N ALA A 217 -5.86 26.98 -6.23
CA ALA A 217 -5.85 28.43 -6.42
C ALA A 217 -6.13 29.17 -5.11
N PHE A 218 -5.17 29.99 -4.69
CA PHE A 218 -5.34 30.95 -3.60
C PHE A 218 -5.53 32.35 -4.21
N ASN A 219 -6.77 32.70 -4.49
CA ASN A 219 -7.17 33.97 -5.11
C ASN A 219 -7.42 35.09 -4.07
N GLY A 220 -7.67 34.74 -2.82
CA GLY A 220 -7.70 35.69 -1.70
C GLY A 220 -6.43 35.64 -0.86
N ASN A 221 -6.49 35.95 0.43
CA ASN A 221 -5.31 35.95 1.31
C ASN A 221 -5.15 34.61 2.05
N GLY A 222 -5.16 33.52 1.30
CA GLY A 222 -5.13 32.16 1.85
C GLY A 222 -3.85 31.87 2.63
N GLU A 223 -4.00 31.25 3.79
CA GLU A 223 -2.88 30.75 4.60
C GLU A 223 -2.98 29.23 4.79
N THR A 224 -1.87 28.51 4.67
CA THR A 224 -1.76 27.14 5.17
C THR A 224 -0.69 27.04 6.25
N ASN A 225 -0.99 26.29 7.31
CA ASN A 225 -0.04 25.99 8.39
C ASN A 225 -0.43 24.67 9.07
N SER A 226 0.14 24.33 10.23
CA SER A 226 -0.24 23.10 10.94
C SER A 226 -0.49 23.28 12.43
N TYR A 227 -1.21 22.34 13.03
CA TYR A 227 -1.37 22.19 14.48
C TYR A 227 -1.39 20.68 14.84
N ASP A 228 -1.44 20.35 16.12
CA ASP A 228 -1.58 18.97 16.58
C ASP A 228 -2.75 18.86 17.57
N SER A 229 -3.84 18.21 17.13
CA SER A 229 -5.03 18.03 17.97
C SER A 229 -4.79 17.19 19.22
N ALA A 230 -3.74 16.37 19.26
CA ALA A 230 -3.39 15.57 20.45
C ALA A 230 -2.82 16.41 21.60
N THR A 231 -2.33 17.62 21.31
CA THR A 231 -1.77 18.54 22.31
C THR A 231 -2.81 19.47 22.93
N LEU A 232 -4.02 19.50 22.37
CA LEU A 232 -5.09 20.37 22.83
C LEU A 232 -5.67 19.82 24.14
N ILE A 233 -5.67 20.66 25.18
CA ILE A 233 -6.20 20.31 26.50
C ILE A 233 -7.68 20.73 26.57
N PRO A 234 -8.61 19.81 26.82
CA PRO A 234 -10.02 20.17 27.02
C PRO A 234 -10.21 20.97 28.31
N ASN A 235 -10.91 22.11 28.23
CA ASN A 235 -11.41 22.81 29.40
C ASN A 235 -12.89 22.46 29.56
N GLY A 236 -13.24 21.68 30.59
CA GLY A 236 -14.61 21.21 30.80
C GLY A 236 -15.14 20.24 29.72
N GLY A 237 -14.25 19.53 29.01
CA GLY A 237 -14.62 18.56 27.97
C GLY A 237 -14.70 19.12 26.54
N THR A 238 -14.48 20.42 26.37
CA THR A 238 -14.42 21.10 25.06
C THR A 238 -13.09 21.84 24.89
N ILE A 239 -12.56 21.91 23.67
CA ILE A 239 -11.46 22.85 23.38
C ILE A 239 -12.07 24.25 23.24
N ASN A 240 -11.50 25.25 23.92
CA ASN A 240 -11.83 26.66 23.68
C ASN A 240 -10.83 27.23 22.65
N PRO A 241 -11.18 27.27 21.36
CA PRO A 241 -10.29 27.75 20.31
C PRO A 241 -10.01 29.25 20.37
N GLY A 242 -10.79 30.03 21.14
CA GLY A 242 -10.83 31.48 20.97
C GLY A 242 -11.43 31.91 19.61
N SER A 243 -11.53 33.21 19.39
CA SER A 243 -11.97 33.77 18.11
C SER A 243 -11.00 33.37 17.00
N GLY A 244 -11.48 32.73 15.93
CA GLY A 244 -10.64 32.35 14.80
C GLY A 244 -9.48 31.42 15.17
N GLY A 245 -9.63 30.57 16.18
CA GLY A 245 -8.57 29.63 16.57
C GLY A 245 -7.39 30.26 17.31
N SER A 246 -7.49 31.49 17.80
CA SER A 246 -6.40 32.21 18.47
C SER A 246 -5.74 31.49 19.66
N ASN A 247 -6.45 30.55 20.29
CA ASN A 247 -5.94 29.76 21.42
C ASN A 247 -5.36 28.41 20.99
N ILE A 248 -5.35 28.11 19.69
CA ILE A 248 -4.74 26.90 19.13
C ILE A 248 -3.30 27.23 18.74
N PRO A 249 -2.30 26.49 19.25
CA PRO A 249 -0.91 26.71 18.88
C PRO A 249 -0.67 26.24 17.45
N PHE A 250 -0.42 27.18 16.55
CA PHE A 250 -0.03 26.91 15.17
C PHE A 250 1.48 26.81 15.01
N ASN A 251 1.89 25.95 14.09
CA ASN A 251 3.25 25.83 13.62
C ASN A 251 3.39 26.52 12.27
N ASN A 252 4.46 27.29 12.08
CA ASN A 252 4.79 27.90 10.79
C ASN A 252 5.47 26.89 9.83
N PHE A 253 5.08 25.62 9.92
CA PHE A 253 5.51 24.52 9.06
C PHE A 253 4.42 23.45 8.99
N GLY A 254 4.55 22.48 8.09
CA GLY A 254 3.66 21.32 8.02
C GLY A 254 2.29 21.56 7.37
N GLY A 255 2.02 22.79 6.91
CA GLY A 255 0.87 23.12 6.06
C GLY A 255 1.11 22.77 4.59
N ASP A 256 1.64 21.57 4.33
CA ASP A 256 2.01 21.12 3.00
C ASP A 256 0.78 21.07 2.08
N VAL A 257 0.92 21.53 0.84
CA VAL A 257 -0.11 21.45 -0.19
C VAL A 257 0.40 20.67 -1.40
N GLY A 258 -0.51 20.17 -2.22
CA GLY A 258 -0.14 19.45 -3.43
C GLY A 258 -1.15 19.61 -4.55
N THR A 259 -0.69 19.44 -5.78
CA THR A 259 -1.58 19.35 -6.94
C THR A 259 -0.93 18.53 -8.04
N ASN A 260 -1.76 17.85 -8.84
CA ASN A 260 -1.31 17.20 -10.07
C ASN A 260 -1.10 18.19 -11.23
N GLY A 261 -1.53 19.44 -11.08
CA GLY A 261 -1.45 20.48 -12.08
C GLY A 261 -0.65 21.66 -11.58
N ASN A 262 -1.31 22.81 -11.54
CA ASN A 262 -0.72 24.09 -11.16
C ASN A 262 -1.37 24.65 -9.89
N ASP A 263 -0.54 25.21 -9.02
CA ASP A 263 -0.95 26.14 -7.98
C ASP A 263 -0.97 27.58 -8.53
N ASN A 264 -2.05 28.32 -8.29
CA ASN A 264 -2.25 29.70 -8.73
C ASN A 264 -2.48 30.65 -7.55
N ASN A 265 -1.44 31.39 -7.17
CA ASN A 265 -1.47 32.35 -6.08
C ASN A 265 -1.64 33.76 -6.64
N SER A 266 -2.90 34.15 -6.85
CA SER A 266 -3.25 35.49 -7.36
C SER A 266 -3.60 36.49 -6.24
N GLY A 267 -3.71 36.02 -5.00
CA GLY A 267 -3.90 36.86 -3.82
C GLY A 267 -2.68 37.69 -3.43
N ASN A 268 -2.91 38.80 -2.71
CA ASN A 268 -1.84 39.73 -2.31
C ASN A 268 -0.97 39.21 -1.15
N ASN A 269 -1.52 38.32 -0.31
CA ASN A 269 -0.87 37.88 0.93
C ASN A 269 -0.95 36.36 1.13
N VAL A 270 -0.91 35.57 0.05
CA VAL A 270 -0.89 34.11 0.14
C VAL A 270 0.34 33.64 0.90
N THR A 271 0.16 32.75 1.89
CA THR A 271 1.27 32.16 2.64
C THR A 271 1.07 30.66 2.83
N ILE A 272 1.95 29.87 2.25
CA ILE A 272 1.99 28.41 2.41
C ILE A 272 3.14 28.08 3.37
N ASN A 273 2.82 27.83 4.64
CA ASN A 273 3.79 27.40 5.66
C ASN A 273 4.06 25.89 5.54
N GLY A 274 4.52 25.48 4.37
CA GLY A 274 4.77 24.09 4.00
C GLY A 274 5.39 23.99 2.62
N THR A 275 5.54 22.76 2.14
CA THR A 275 5.96 22.46 0.77
C THR A 275 4.78 22.52 -0.20
N LEU A 276 5.07 22.75 -1.47
CA LEU A 276 4.13 22.49 -2.56
C LEU A 276 4.63 21.31 -3.38
N SER A 277 3.83 20.24 -3.41
CA SER A 277 4.14 19.03 -4.19
C SER A 277 3.45 19.04 -5.54
N VAL A 278 4.24 19.03 -6.63
CA VAL A 278 3.76 19.12 -8.02
C VAL A 278 4.58 18.22 -8.96
N PRO A 279 4.00 17.68 -10.06
CA PRO A 279 4.77 16.85 -11.00
C PRO A 279 5.87 17.63 -11.73
N ASN A 280 5.63 18.92 -11.99
CA ASN A 280 6.55 19.82 -12.68
C ASN A 280 6.87 21.03 -11.78
N PRO A 281 7.95 21.01 -10.98
CA PRO A 281 8.28 22.05 -10.01
C PRO A 281 8.90 23.29 -10.66
N THR A 282 8.20 23.88 -11.63
CA THR A 282 8.60 25.09 -12.34
C THR A 282 7.70 26.26 -11.97
N PHE A 283 8.28 27.46 -11.97
CA PHE A 283 7.58 28.71 -11.73
C PHE A 283 7.37 29.44 -13.07
N GLY A 284 6.15 29.93 -13.30
CA GLY A 284 5.83 30.72 -14.49
C GLY A 284 4.34 30.66 -14.83
N VAL A 285 3.95 31.36 -15.90
CA VAL A 285 2.55 31.38 -16.35
C VAL A 285 2.11 29.99 -16.78
N CYS A 286 1.06 29.47 -16.14
CA CYS A 286 0.41 28.24 -16.55
C CYS A 286 -0.47 28.47 -17.77
N THR A 287 -0.33 27.61 -18.78
CA THR A 287 -1.22 27.56 -19.95
C THR A 287 -1.59 26.11 -20.26
N ALA A 288 -2.66 25.87 -21.02
CA ALA A 288 -3.08 24.51 -21.38
C ALA A 288 -1.99 23.69 -22.12
N GLY A 289 -1.06 24.36 -22.82
CA GLY A 289 0.08 23.71 -23.49
C GLY A 289 1.37 23.63 -22.65
N ASN A 290 1.41 24.27 -21.48
CA ASN A 290 2.54 24.29 -20.58
C ASN A 290 2.06 24.48 -19.13
N VAL A 291 1.82 23.37 -18.44
CA VAL A 291 1.41 23.37 -17.03
C VAL A 291 2.65 23.51 -16.15
N THR A 292 2.85 24.72 -15.62
CA THR A 292 3.86 25.03 -14.60
C THR A 292 3.36 24.60 -13.23
N GLY A 293 4.28 24.30 -12.31
CA GLY A 293 3.93 23.93 -10.94
C GLY A 293 3.30 25.08 -10.17
N VAL A 294 3.80 26.31 -10.38
CA VAL A 294 3.31 27.52 -9.70
C VAL A 294 3.16 28.67 -10.67
N SER A 295 2.01 29.33 -10.58
CA SER A 295 1.70 30.63 -11.17
C SER A 295 1.38 31.58 -10.02
N GLY A 296 1.99 32.76 -9.95
CA GLY A 296 1.69 33.69 -8.85
C GLY A 296 2.67 34.85 -8.74
N GLY A 297 2.46 35.69 -7.72
CA GLY A 297 3.24 36.90 -7.49
C GLY A 297 4.68 36.63 -7.04
N ASN A 298 4.90 35.64 -6.17
CA ASN A 298 6.22 35.34 -5.62
C ASN A 298 6.39 33.89 -5.12
N LEU A 299 7.50 33.23 -5.47
CA LEU A 299 7.82 31.89 -4.94
C LEU A 299 8.06 31.87 -3.41
N ASN A 300 8.41 33.02 -2.80
CA ASN A 300 8.60 33.16 -1.35
C ASN A 300 7.30 33.00 -0.54
N GLU A 301 6.14 32.91 -1.20
CA GLU A 301 4.86 32.55 -0.60
C GLU A 301 4.89 31.10 -0.08
N ILE A 302 5.69 30.22 -0.70
CA ILE A 302 5.85 28.81 -0.34
C ILE A 302 7.10 28.63 0.51
N LYS A 303 6.94 28.58 1.83
CA LYS A 303 8.06 28.57 2.79
C LYS A 303 8.90 27.30 2.76
N GLY A 304 8.28 26.15 2.47
CA GLY A 304 8.96 24.85 2.35
C GLY A 304 9.55 24.57 0.97
N GLY A 305 9.28 25.43 -0.02
CA GLY A 305 9.71 25.24 -1.40
C GLY A 305 8.90 24.19 -2.19
N LEU A 306 9.36 23.90 -3.41
CA LEU A 306 8.72 22.96 -4.33
C LEU A 306 9.29 21.56 -4.16
N VAL A 307 8.40 20.55 -4.14
CA VAL A 307 8.74 19.13 -4.11
C VAL A 307 8.21 18.48 -5.37
N GLN A 308 9.07 17.73 -6.07
CA GLN A 308 8.65 17.02 -7.28
C GLN A 308 7.90 15.74 -6.92
N LEU A 309 6.68 15.59 -7.45
CA LEU A 309 5.97 14.33 -7.41
C LEU A 309 6.52 13.38 -8.49
N PRO A 310 6.83 12.11 -8.17
CA PRO A 310 7.35 11.15 -9.14
C PRO A 310 6.32 10.79 -10.23
N SER A 311 5.04 10.93 -9.92
CA SER A 311 3.90 10.77 -10.84
C SER A 311 2.69 11.50 -10.27
N ALA A 312 1.67 11.75 -11.11
CA ALA A 312 0.41 12.29 -10.65
C ALA A 312 -0.23 11.35 -9.61
N VAL A 313 -0.69 11.92 -8.50
CA VAL A 313 -1.34 11.17 -7.41
C VAL A 313 -2.80 10.93 -7.78
N SER A 314 -3.22 9.68 -7.81
CA SER A 314 -4.59 9.30 -8.11
C SER A 314 -5.38 9.08 -6.82
N PHE A 315 -6.57 9.69 -6.73
CA PHE A 315 -7.52 9.50 -5.64
C PHE A 315 -8.80 8.87 -6.18
N PRO A 316 -9.08 7.59 -5.89
CA PRO A 316 -10.23 6.89 -6.44
C PRO A 316 -11.55 7.49 -5.92
N ALA A 317 -12.56 7.56 -6.79
CA ALA A 317 -13.90 7.98 -6.38
C ALA A 317 -14.44 7.02 -5.30
N PRO A 318 -14.95 7.53 -4.17
CA PRO A 318 -15.48 6.68 -3.11
C PRO A 318 -16.81 6.03 -3.55
N THR A 319 -17.04 4.78 -3.16
CA THR A 319 -18.37 4.15 -3.31
C THR A 319 -19.16 4.37 -2.03
N ILE A 320 -20.32 5.02 -2.12
CA ILE A 320 -21.17 5.30 -0.96
C ILE A 320 -22.58 4.70 -1.12
N PRO A 321 -23.24 4.29 -0.03
CA PRO A 321 -24.66 3.89 -0.07
C PRO A 321 -25.57 5.03 -0.53
N PRO A 322 -26.75 4.72 -1.10
CA PRO A 322 -27.73 5.73 -1.48
C PRO A 322 -28.28 6.48 -0.25
N PRO A 323 -28.76 7.73 -0.45
CA PRO A 323 -29.35 8.51 0.62
C PRO A 323 -30.71 7.95 1.03
N GLY A 324 -31.21 8.40 2.17
CA GLY A 324 -32.59 8.18 2.57
C GLY A 324 -33.54 9.16 1.88
N THR A 325 -34.80 9.11 2.27
CA THR A 325 -35.85 10.02 1.75
C THR A 325 -36.31 11.06 2.77
N THR A 326 -35.95 10.88 4.06
CA THR A 326 -36.38 11.76 5.15
C THR A 326 -35.49 12.99 5.23
N ASN A 327 -36.05 14.15 4.88
CA ASN A 327 -35.35 15.43 5.01
C ASN A 327 -35.26 15.87 6.47
N VAL A 328 -34.18 16.59 6.79
CA VAL A 328 -33.89 17.14 8.12
C VAL A 328 -33.84 18.65 8.02
N ASN A 329 -34.76 19.33 8.70
CA ASN A 329 -34.87 20.79 8.64
C ASN A 329 -35.16 21.43 10.00
N SER A 330 -34.95 20.70 11.10
CA SER A 330 -35.21 21.11 12.48
C SER A 330 -34.04 20.75 13.39
N THR A 331 -34.02 21.32 14.60
CA THR A 331 -33.05 20.93 15.63
C THR A 331 -33.34 19.52 16.11
N GLN A 332 -32.38 18.61 15.97
CA GLN A 332 -32.51 17.23 16.43
C GLN A 332 -31.16 16.51 16.54
N THR A 333 -31.11 15.45 17.33
CA THR A 333 -30.00 14.50 17.33
C THR A 333 -30.32 13.37 16.36
N LEU A 334 -29.44 13.14 15.40
CA LEU A 334 -29.56 12.03 14.45
C LEU A 334 -28.77 10.84 14.97
N ALA A 335 -29.33 9.64 14.76
CA ALA A 335 -28.60 8.40 14.87
C ALA A 335 -27.97 8.06 13.50
N PRO A 336 -26.89 7.27 13.44
CA PRO A 336 -26.33 6.80 12.18
C PRO A 336 -27.39 6.14 11.28
N GLY A 337 -27.40 6.48 10.00
CA GLY A 337 -28.44 6.04 9.07
C GLY A 337 -28.47 6.81 7.76
N SER A 338 -29.48 6.51 6.93
CA SER A 338 -29.67 7.18 5.64
C SER A 338 -30.77 8.25 5.74
N TYR A 339 -30.49 9.46 5.29
CA TYR A 339 -31.39 10.63 5.31
C TYR A 339 -31.44 11.28 3.92
N GLY A 340 -32.45 12.11 3.68
CA GLY A 340 -32.57 12.93 2.48
C GLY A 340 -31.66 14.16 2.55
N ASP A 341 -32.23 15.33 2.31
CA ASP A 341 -31.52 16.61 2.44
C ASP A 341 -31.50 17.10 3.88
N ILE A 342 -30.34 17.58 4.34
CA ILE A 342 -30.16 18.30 5.60
C ILE A 342 -30.13 19.80 5.29
N ASN A 343 -31.23 20.50 5.55
CA ASN A 343 -31.40 21.92 5.23
C ASN A 343 -31.63 22.72 6.52
N LEU A 344 -30.57 23.33 7.04
CA LEU A 344 -30.58 24.07 8.30
C LEU A 344 -30.47 25.57 8.06
N ALA A 345 -31.30 26.33 8.75
CA ALA A 345 -31.34 27.79 8.66
C ALA A 345 -31.61 28.41 10.03
N GLY A 346 -31.24 29.67 10.21
CA GLY A 346 -31.44 30.39 11.47
C GLY A 346 -30.47 29.90 12.54
N SER A 347 -30.96 29.40 13.68
CA SER A 347 -30.14 28.87 14.78
C SER A 347 -30.38 27.37 15.04
N LYS A 348 -30.78 26.63 14.00
CA LYS A 348 -31.09 25.19 14.11
C LYS A 348 -29.81 24.37 14.27
N ILE A 349 -29.85 23.36 15.12
CA ILE A 349 -28.67 22.52 15.42
C ILE A 349 -29.01 21.06 15.16
N VAL A 350 -28.26 20.41 14.29
CA VAL A 350 -28.29 18.95 14.13
C VAL A 350 -27.09 18.36 14.84
N THR A 351 -27.34 17.45 15.77
CA THR A 351 -26.28 16.76 16.50
C THR A 351 -26.07 15.37 15.91
N LEU A 352 -24.84 15.04 15.54
CA LEU A 352 -24.45 13.73 15.00
C LEU A 352 -23.67 12.95 16.06
N THR A 353 -24.11 11.74 16.37
CA THR A 353 -23.34 10.79 17.20
C THR A 353 -22.46 9.91 16.32
N PRO A 354 -21.41 9.24 16.86
CA PRO A 354 -20.46 8.46 16.07
C PRO A 354 -21.14 7.40 15.18
N GLY A 355 -20.74 7.33 13.91
CA GLY A 355 -21.27 6.40 12.93
C GLY A 355 -21.35 6.99 11.52
N VAL A 356 -22.03 6.26 10.63
CA VAL A 356 -22.13 6.59 9.20
C VAL A 356 -23.50 7.19 8.88
N TYR A 357 -23.49 8.30 8.14
CA TYR A 357 -24.66 9.03 7.68
C TYR A 357 -24.65 9.12 6.16
N ASN A 358 -25.65 8.57 5.48
CA ASN A 358 -25.78 8.67 4.03
C ASN A 358 -26.87 9.67 3.67
N ILE A 359 -26.48 10.82 3.13
CA ILE A 359 -27.38 11.95 2.89
C ILE A 359 -27.41 12.35 1.41
N ASN A 360 -28.46 13.04 1.00
CA ASN A 360 -28.53 13.57 -0.35
C ASN A 360 -27.70 14.85 -0.48
N SER A 361 -27.98 15.84 0.36
CA SER A 361 -27.23 17.10 0.41
C SER A 361 -27.28 17.73 1.80
N ILE A 362 -26.36 18.67 2.05
CA ILE A 362 -26.30 19.45 3.28
C ILE A 362 -26.15 20.94 2.96
N SER A 363 -27.04 21.75 3.53
CA SER A 363 -27.00 23.20 3.42
C SER A 363 -27.23 23.82 4.79
N THR A 364 -26.35 24.75 5.18
CA THR A 364 -26.46 25.51 6.43
C THR A 364 -26.41 27.00 6.16
N THR A 365 -27.39 27.76 6.66
CA THR A 365 -27.45 29.23 6.53
C THR A 365 -27.69 29.90 7.89
N GLY A 366 -27.23 31.14 8.04
CA GLY A 366 -27.32 31.88 9.31
C GLY A 366 -26.35 31.35 10.37
N ASN A 367 -26.87 31.06 11.57
CA ASN A 367 -26.14 30.49 12.72
C ASN A 367 -26.43 28.99 12.91
N ALA A 368 -26.92 28.31 11.89
CA ALA A 368 -27.21 26.89 11.96
C ALA A 368 -25.93 26.07 12.15
N LYS A 369 -26.01 24.93 12.84
CA LYS A 369 -24.86 24.10 13.17
C LYS A 369 -25.12 22.61 12.97
N ILE A 370 -24.06 21.91 12.63
CA ILE A 370 -23.89 20.48 12.70
C ILE A 370 -22.87 20.25 13.82
N THR A 371 -23.33 19.68 14.93
CA THR A 371 -22.50 19.45 16.12
C THR A 371 -22.13 17.98 16.21
N ILE A 372 -20.84 17.70 16.38
CA ILE A 372 -20.34 16.35 16.63
C ILE A 372 -20.41 16.07 18.13
N ALA A 373 -21.15 15.04 18.51
CA ALA A 373 -21.31 14.63 19.91
C ALA A 373 -20.60 13.32 20.19
N ALA A 374 -20.31 13.10 21.48
CA ALA A 374 -19.90 11.79 21.95
C ALA A 374 -21.04 10.77 21.80
N ASP A 375 -20.69 9.49 21.71
CA ASP A 375 -21.65 8.40 21.74
C ASP A 375 -22.45 8.44 23.08
N PRO A 376 -23.79 8.45 23.03
CA PRO A 376 -24.63 8.54 24.22
C PRO A 376 -24.50 7.35 25.18
N ILE A 377 -23.99 6.21 24.71
CA ILE A 377 -23.80 5.00 25.52
C ILE A 377 -22.41 5.00 26.17
N THR A 378 -21.36 5.24 25.38
CA THR A 378 -19.98 5.14 25.86
C THR A 378 -19.40 6.44 26.39
N GLY A 379 -20.03 7.59 26.09
CA GLY A 379 -19.54 8.92 26.43
C GLY A 379 -18.27 9.32 25.69
N LYS A 380 -17.87 8.58 24.65
CA LYS A 380 -16.62 8.82 23.89
C LYS A 380 -16.91 9.41 22.52
N PHE A 381 -16.05 10.32 22.09
CA PHE A 381 -16.02 10.77 20.70
C PHE A 381 -15.50 9.65 19.79
N GLY A 382 -16.11 9.53 18.63
CA GLY A 382 -15.74 8.59 17.58
C GLY A 382 -16.01 9.20 16.21
N PRO A 383 -15.58 8.52 15.13
CA PRO A 383 -15.71 9.04 13.78
C PRO A 383 -17.19 9.17 13.37
N VAL A 384 -17.55 10.35 12.88
CA VAL A 384 -18.79 10.64 12.15
C VAL A 384 -18.42 10.72 10.67
N ILE A 385 -18.97 9.82 9.86
CA ILE A 385 -18.74 9.78 8.41
C ILE A 385 -20.01 10.24 7.71
N LEU A 386 -19.93 11.37 7.03
CA LEU A 386 -21.01 11.96 6.25
C LEU A 386 -20.77 11.68 4.77
N ASN A 387 -21.47 10.67 4.25
CA ASN A 387 -21.52 10.34 2.84
C ASN A 387 -22.58 11.20 2.16
N VAL A 388 -22.17 12.02 1.20
CA VAL A 388 -23.07 12.90 0.45
C VAL A 388 -23.19 12.37 -0.97
N THR A 389 -24.41 12.24 -1.51
CA THR A 389 -24.62 11.75 -2.88
C THR A 389 -24.79 12.87 -3.90
N GLY A 390 -25.49 13.95 -3.54
CA GLY A 390 -25.68 15.13 -4.37
C GLY A 390 -26.64 14.97 -5.53
N ASN A 391 -27.66 14.11 -5.42
CA ASN A 391 -28.62 13.91 -6.51
C ASN A 391 -29.38 15.21 -6.79
N ASN A 392 -29.39 15.62 -8.06
CA ASN A 392 -30.06 16.83 -8.55
C ASN A 392 -29.66 18.13 -7.83
N ASN A 393 -28.46 18.20 -7.24
CA ASN A 393 -27.98 19.37 -6.54
C ASN A 393 -26.60 19.80 -7.07
N THR A 394 -26.49 21.04 -7.55
CA THR A 394 -25.24 21.60 -8.09
C THR A 394 -24.22 21.95 -7.00
N THR A 395 -24.70 22.19 -5.77
CA THR A 395 -23.88 22.51 -4.59
C THR A 395 -24.36 21.65 -3.40
N PRO A 396 -24.12 20.33 -3.44
CA PRO A 396 -24.70 19.41 -2.47
C PRO A 396 -24.08 19.51 -1.07
N ILE A 397 -22.96 20.20 -0.94
CA ILE A 397 -22.35 20.54 0.35
C ILE A 397 -22.22 22.06 0.34
N ASP A 398 -23.09 22.76 1.06
CA ASP A 398 -23.06 24.21 1.22
C ASP A 398 -23.04 24.56 2.71
N ILE A 399 -21.83 24.69 3.24
CA ILE A 399 -21.59 24.95 4.65
C ILE A 399 -21.29 26.44 4.83
N GLU A 400 -22.29 27.24 5.21
CA GLU A 400 -22.10 28.65 5.52
C GLU A 400 -21.99 28.95 7.03
N GLY A 401 -21.29 30.03 7.40
CA GLY A 401 -21.29 30.59 8.76
C GLY A 401 -20.40 29.85 9.75
N ASN A 402 -20.96 29.45 10.91
CA ASN A 402 -20.25 28.70 11.97
C ASN A 402 -20.74 27.25 12.03
N ALA A 403 -20.95 26.65 10.86
CA ALA A 403 -21.82 25.50 10.73
C ALA A 403 -21.24 24.16 11.15
N ILE A 404 -19.93 23.98 11.22
CA ILE A 404 -19.33 22.75 11.74
C ILE A 404 -18.83 23.01 13.15
N ASP A 405 -19.42 22.33 14.11
CA ASP A 405 -19.06 22.39 15.52
C ASP A 405 -18.51 21.03 15.96
N ASN A 406 -17.19 20.87 15.78
CA ASN A 406 -16.43 19.72 16.25
C ASN A 406 -15.64 20.14 17.50
N PRO A 407 -16.14 19.84 18.72
CA PRO A 407 -15.56 20.34 19.97
C PRO A 407 -14.18 19.78 20.29
N THR A 408 -13.76 18.71 19.59
CA THR A 408 -12.46 18.06 19.80
C THR A 408 -11.34 18.70 19.00
N TYR A 409 -11.66 19.42 17.92
CA TYR A 409 -10.69 19.89 16.94
C TYR A 409 -9.81 18.77 16.35
N ASP A 410 -10.20 17.50 16.51
CA ASP A 410 -9.61 16.37 15.80
C ASP A 410 -10.46 16.16 14.53
N PRO A 411 -9.93 16.50 13.33
CA PRO A 411 -10.67 16.42 12.08
C PRO A 411 -10.93 14.97 11.66
N SER A 412 -10.24 13.98 12.26
CA SER A 412 -10.56 12.56 12.01
C SER A 412 -11.92 12.14 12.60
N MET A 413 -12.46 12.93 13.53
CA MET A 413 -13.79 12.72 14.12
C MET A 413 -14.94 13.11 13.20
N PHE A 414 -14.70 13.92 12.15
CA PHE A 414 -15.72 14.30 11.20
C PHE A 414 -15.20 14.24 9.76
N GLN A 415 -15.73 13.29 9.00
CA GLN A 415 -15.29 12.98 7.64
C GLN A 415 -16.43 13.26 6.68
N ILE A 416 -16.19 14.08 5.66
CA ILE A 416 -17.14 14.33 4.57
C ILE A 416 -16.63 13.61 3.32
N VAL A 417 -17.45 12.72 2.77
CA VAL A 417 -17.10 11.88 1.62
C VAL A 417 -18.11 12.15 0.51
N TYR A 418 -17.61 12.58 -0.64
CA TYR A 418 -18.45 12.98 -1.77
C TYR A 418 -17.88 12.50 -3.11
N PRO A 419 -18.52 11.54 -3.81
CA PRO A 419 -18.04 11.05 -5.10
C PRO A 419 -18.48 11.89 -6.31
N GLY A 420 -19.46 12.78 -6.13
CA GLY A 420 -20.04 13.56 -7.22
C GLY A 420 -19.16 14.70 -7.70
N THR A 421 -19.69 15.45 -8.68
CA THR A 421 -18.97 16.54 -9.37
C THR A 421 -19.47 17.94 -9.00
N GLY A 422 -20.62 18.03 -8.31
CA GLY A 422 -21.17 19.29 -7.79
C GLY A 422 -20.18 20.03 -6.87
N THR A 423 -20.39 21.32 -6.68
CA THR A 423 -19.47 22.17 -5.90
C THR A 423 -19.61 21.89 -4.40
N VAL A 424 -18.48 21.77 -3.72
CA VAL A 424 -18.38 21.73 -2.26
C VAL A 424 -18.03 23.12 -1.77
N LYS A 425 -18.98 23.82 -1.18
CA LYS A 425 -18.79 25.16 -0.66
C LYS A 425 -18.60 25.12 0.84
N ILE A 426 -17.47 25.66 1.30
CA ILE A 426 -17.14 25.81 2.72
C ILE A 426 -16.88 27.30 2.94
N ALA A 427 -17.93 27.99 3.39
CA ALA A 427 -17.98 29.43 3.53
C ALA A 427 -18.19 29.83 4.99
N GLY A 428 -17.13 29.88 5.79
CA GLY A 428 -17.25 30.10 7.23
C GLY A 428 -16.68 31.44 7.71
N ASN A 429 -17.15 31.91 8.87
CA ASN A 429 -16.40 32.86 9.72
C ASN A 429 -15.92 32.19 11.03
N GLY A 430 -16.27 30.91 11.20
CA GLY A 430 -15.97 30.14 12.40
C GLY A 430 -14.79 29.21 12.20
N ALA A 431 -14.38 28.58 13.30
CA ALA A 431 -13.46 27.48 13.30
C ALA A 431 -14.22 26.17 12.99
N SER A 432 -13.79 25.40 12.01
CA SER A 432 -14.45 24.17 11.58
C SER A 432 -13.42 23.06 11.43
N ALA A 433 -13.57 21.95 12.15
CA ALA A 433 -12.64 20.83 12.11
C ALA A 433 -13.25 19.59 11.42
N ALA A 434 -12.74 19.28 10.23
CA ALA A 434 -13.21 18.17 9.40
C ALA A 434 -12.15 17.71 8.38
N VAL A 435 -12.29 16.51 7.85
CA VAL A 435 -11.64 16.11 6.60
C VAL A 435 -12.65 16.01 5.47
N VAL A 436 -12.27 16.47 4.27
CA VAL A 436 -13.13 16.48 3.09
C VAL A 436 -12.47 15.69 1.99
N TYR A 437 -13.16 14.68 1.49
CA TYR A 437 -12.73 13.84 0.38
C TYR A 437 -13.75 13.91 -0.75
N ALA A 438 -13.43 14.71 -1.76
CA ALA A 438 -14.29 15.01 -2.89
C ALA A 438 -13.50 15.03 -4.22
N PRO A 439 -12.81 13.92 -4.58
CA PRO A 439 -11.79 13.92 -5.64
C PRO A 439 -12.28 14.31 -7.04
N ASN A 440 -13.60 14.31 -7.27
CA ASN A 440 -14.23 14.69 -8.56
C ASN A 440 -14.88 16.08 -8.53
N ALA A 441 -14.94 16.73 -7.37
CA ALA A 441 -15.67 17.97 -7.14
C ALA A 441 -14.74 19.19 -7.12
N THR A 442 -15.33 20.38 -7.29
CA THR A 442 -14.64 21.64 -6.99
C THR A 442 -14.93 22.03 -5.54
N ALA A 443 -13.89 22.30 -4.75
CA ALA A 443 -14.01 22.81 -3.39
C ALA A 443 -13.75 24.32 -3.35
N ASP A 444 -14.78 25.08 -3.00
CA ASP A 444 -14.77 26.53 -2.87
C ASP A 444 -14.65 26.93 -1.40
N PHE A 445 -13.52 27.54 -1.03
CA PHE A 445 -13.33 28.17 0.26
C PHE A 445 -13.66 29.66 0.15
N LYS A 446 -14.62 30.13 0.95
CA LYS A 446 -15.07 31.54 0.96
C LYS A 446 -15.10 32.08 2.39
N GLY A 447 -14.97 33.41 2.52
CA GLY A 447 -15.04 34.09 3.81
C GLY A 447 -13.71 34.13 4.53
N ASN A 448 -13.74 34.31 5.86
CA ASN A 448 -12.55 34.46 6.71
C ASN A 448 -12.38 33.28 7.69
N GLY A 449 -13.07 32.17 7.43
CA GLY A 449 -13.15 31.01 8.31
C GLY A 449 -11.82 30.29 8.44
N GLN A 450 -11.67 29.59 9.57
CA GLN A 450 -10.47 28.81 9.87
C GLN A 450 -10.85 27.34 9.76
N PHE A 451 -10.30 26.66 8.75
CA PHE A 451 -10.57 25.26 8.47
C PHE A 451 -9.45 24.39 9.05
N PHE A 452 -9.79 23.54 10.01
CA PHE A 452 -8.86 22.64 10.69
C PHE A 452 -9.00 21.24 10.10
N GLY A 453 -7.99 20.75 9.41
CA GLY A 453 -7.98 19.42 8.83
C GLY A 453 -7.37 19.37 7.44
N ALA A 454 -8.00 18.60 6.55
CA ALA A 454 -7.45 18.33 5.24
C ALA A 454 -8.54 18.21 4.17
N VAL A 455 -8.20 18.61 2.94
CA VAL A 455 -9.12 18.66 1.81
C VAL A 455 -8.48 17.99 0.60
N ILE A 456 -9.20 17.05 0.00
CA ILE A 456 -8.85 16.48 -1.30
C ILE A 456 -10.02 16.75 -2.23
N ALA A 457 -9.77 17.48 -3.32
CA ALA A 457 -10.79 17.79 -4.33
C ALA A 457 -10.21 17.75 -5.74
N ASN A 458 -11.06 17.74 -6.76
CA ASN A 458 -10.58 17.86 -8.15
C ASN A 458 -9.90 19.22 -8.32
N GLN A 459 -10.62 20.30 -8.03
CA GLN A 459 -10.11 21.65 -8.01
C GLN A 459 -10.37 22.27 -6.65
N ILE A 460 -9.42 23.05 -6.14
CA ILE A 460 -9.57 23.81 -4.89
C ILE A 460 -9.38 25.28 -5.21
N SER A 461 -10.39 26.09 -4.92
CA SER A 461 -10.35 27.54 -5.10
C SER A 461 -10.66 28.23 -3.78
N ASP A 462 -9.65 28.86 -3.19
CA ASP A 462 -9.81 29.77 -2.08
C ASP A 462 -9.94 31.21 -2.60
N VAL A 463 -11.14 31.77 -2.47
CA VAL A 463 -11.46 33.15 -2.85
C VAL A 463 -11.67 34.04 -1.62
N GLY A 464 -11.37 33.54 -0.42
CA GLY A 464 -11.54 34.23 0.87
C GLY A 464 -10.21 34.66 1.51
N ASN A 465 -10.28 35.11 2.77
CA ASN A 465 -9.11 35.28 3.63
C ASN A 465 -9.02 34.14 4.66
N GLY A 466 -9.54 32.96 4.29
CA GLY A 466 -9.58 31.80 5.16
C GLY A 466 -8.20 31.15 5.29
N ALA A 467 -8.02 30.37 6.35
CA ALA A 467 -6.81 29.58 6.56
C ALA A 467 -7.15 28.10 6.64
N ILE A 468 -6.26 27.26 6.11
CA ILE A 468 -6.31 25.80 6.24
C ILE A 468 -5.19 25.35 7.19
N HIS A 469 -5.58 24.88 8.37
CA HIS A 469 -4.66 24.38 9.39
C HIS A 469 -4.64 22.86 9.33
N TYR A 470 -3.53 22.29 8.87
CA TYR A 470 -3.37 20.85 8.80
C TYR A 470 -3.13 20.24 10.19
N ASP A 471 -3.92 19.24 10.56
CA ASP A 471 -3.66 18.47 11.78
C ASP A 471 -2.59 17.39 11.52
N LEU A 472 -1.43 17.54 12.16
CA LEU A 472 -0.33 16.58 12.08
C LEU A 472 -0.73 15.17 12.55
N ARG A 473 -1.78 15.07 13.37
CA ARG A 473 -2.32 13.79 13.84
C ARG A 473 -2.95 12.96 12.73
N LEU A 474 -3.39 13.57 11.63
CA LEU A 474 -3.96 12.86 10.48
C LEU A 474 -2.98 11.83 9.90
N LYS A 475 -1.67 12.12 9.91
CA LYS A 475 -0.61 11.18 9.48
C LYS A 475 -0.55 9.90 10.31
N LYS A 476 -1.13 9.89 11.51
CA LYS A 476 -1.07 8.79 12.47
C LYS A 476 -2.44 8.17 12.79
N ARG A 477 -3.54 8.71 12.25
CA ARG A 477 -4.91 8.22 12.54
C ARG A 477 -5.70 7.81 11.32
N MET A 478 -5.46 8.42 10.17
CA MET A 478 -6.23 8.17 8.96
C MET A 478 -5.34 7.54 7.91
N PHE A 479 -5.65 6.29 7.57
CA PHE A 479 -4.81 5.51 6.68
C PHE A 479 -5.58 4.98 5.48
N THR A 480 -4.88 4.91 4.35
CA THR A 480 -5.22 4.07 3.21
C THR A 480 -4.34 2.83 3.26
N VAL A 481 -4.91 1.71 2.79
CA VAL A 481 -4.20 0.43 2.77
C VAL A 481 -3.89 0.08 1.33
N GLY A 482 -2.61 -0.09 1.03
CA GLY A 482 -2.15 -0.54 -0.28
C GLY A 482 -2.56 -1.98 -0.59
N ASN A 483 -2.23 -2.38 -1.82
CA ASN A 483 -2.36 -3.77 -2.25
C ASN A 483 -1.35 -4.66 -1.52
N TYR A 484 -1.61 -5.96 -1.52
CA TYR A 484 -0.64 -6.96 -1.10
C TYR A 484 0.56 -6.96 -2.05
N ILE A 485 1.75 -7.06 -1.48
CA ILE A 485 2.99 -7.23 -2.22
C ILE A 485 3.79 -8.40 -1.64
N LEU A 486 4.47 -9.13 -2.52
CA LEU A 486 5.48 -10.11 -2.14
C LEU A 486 6.86 -9.46 -2.27
N ASN A 487 7.53 -9.30 -1.14
CA ASN A 487 8.84 -8.69 -1.02
C ASN A 487 9.91 -9.75 -0.72
N SER A 488 11.17 -9.45 -1.04
CA SER A 488 12.37 -10.24 -0.74
C SER A 488 12.27 -11.73 -1.10
N PHE A 489 12.59 -12.11 -2.33
CA PHE A 489 12.69 -13.52 -2.71
C PHE A 489 14.10 -14.05 -2.44
N THR A 490 14.22 -14.99 -1.50
CA THR A 490 15.45 -15.76 -1.28
C THR A 490 15.17 -17.23 -1.47
N TRP A 491 16.17 -17.98 -1.95
CA TRP A 491 16.03 -19.42 -2.13
C TRP A 491 17.30 -20.12 -1.68
N ASN A 492 17.14 -21.28 -1.04
CA ASN A 492 18.23 -22.11 -0.55
C ASN A 492 18.12 -23.51 -1.13
N LYS A 493 19.30 -24.14 -1.30
CA LYS A 493 19.43 -25.54 -1.69
C LYS A 493 19.64 -26.40 -0.46
N TYR A 494 19.01 -27.58 -0.45
CA TYR A 494 19.29 -28.65 0.50
C TYR A 494 20.02 -29.82 -0.17
#